data_AF-A0AAW2N1J3-F1
#
_entry.id   AF-A0AAW2N1J3-F1
#
_cell.length_a   1.000
_cell.length_b   1.000
_cell.length_c   1.000
_cell.angle_alpha   90.00
_cell.angle_beta   90.00
_cell.angle_gamma   90.00
#
_symmetry.space_group_name_H-M   'P 1'
#
loop_
_entity.id
_entity.type
_entity.pdbx_description
1 polymer ?
#
loop_
_entity_poly.entity_id
_entity_poly.type
_entity_poly.pdbx_seq_one_letter_code
_entity_poly.pdbx_strand_id
1 'polypeptide(L)'
;MLETIRLILMKRVHMRRDQMMKHTGDLCPKIAKILEDMKKKSMEFIAHWNGKDEFEIESAYGTRFRLHLGDKTCSCRRWDLTGIPCPHAICGMYYMGHIPEEYVHECYKKETFINTYSQLIGTLNDMDMWPKVDFPPLIPPKCENLLGRPKKHARKKDPDEVKDKKACEEVRKVG
;
A
#
# COMPACT_ATOMS: atom_id res chain seq x y z
N MET A 1 -1.79 12.78 -23.44
CA MET A 1 -1.36 12.52 -22.05
C MET A 1 -2.36 11.65 -21.29
N LEU A 2 -3.64 12.03 -21.20
CA LEU A 2 -4.67 11.24 -20.48
C LEU A 2 -4.97 9.87 -21.13
N GLU A 3 -5.01 9.81 -22.46
CA GLU A 3 -5.26 8.55 -23.17
C GLU A 3 -4.15 7.51 -22.94
N THR A 4 -2.90 7.95 -22.90
CA THR A 4 -1.75 7.10 -22.53
C THR A 4 -1.90 6.53 -21.11
N ILE A 5 -2.36 7.35 -20.16
CA ILE A 5 -2.62 6.90 -18.78
C ILE A 5 -3.75 5.86 -18.77
N ARG A 6 -4.84 6.09 -19.52
CA ARG A 6 -5.95 5.13 -19.66
C ARG A 6 -5.45 3.78 -20.14
N LEU A 7 -4.66 3.75 -21.22
CA LEU A 7 -4.10 2.51 -21.78
C LEU A 7 -3.18 1.78 -20.79
N ILE A 8 -2.34 2.51 -20.04
CA ILE A 8 -1.47 1.92 -19.00
C ILE A 8 -2.31 1.29 -17.89
N LEU A 9 -3.34 1.99 -17.40
CA LEU A 9 -4.21 1.50 -16.34
C LEU A 9 -5.04 0.30 -16.82
N MET A 10 -5.61 0.38 -18.03
CA MET A 10 -6.36 -0.71 -18.65
C MET A 10 -5.50 -1.96 -18.74
N LYS A 11 -4.23 -1.81 -19.16
CA LYS A 11 -3.26 -2.91 -19.20
C LYS A 11 -2.98 -3.46 -17.80
N ARG A 12 -2.70 -2.58 -16.84
CA ARG A 12 -2.36 -2.96 -15.47
C ARG A 12 -3.50 -3.73 -14.78
N VAL A 13 -4.73 -3.24 -14.90
CA VAL A 13 -5.90 -3.80 -14.21
C VAL A 13 -6.18 -5.23 -14.68
N HIS A 14 -6.34 -5.45 -15.99
CA HIS A 14 -6.63 -6.79 -16.49
C HIS A 14 -5.47 -7.76 -16.23
N MET A 15 -4.21 -7.32 -16.44
CA MET A 15 -3.04 -8.18 -16.19
C MET A 15 -2.95 -8.61 -14.72
N ARG A 16 -3.20 -7.71 -13.77
CA ARG A 16 -3.18 -8.05 -12.33
C ARG A 16 -4.26 -9.05 -11.98
N ARG A 17 -5.49 -8.84 -12.48
CA ARG A 17 -6.61 -9.77 -12.28
C ARG A 17 -6.30 -11.14 -12.86
N ASP A 18 -5.88 -11.20 -14.12
CA ASP A 18 -5.66 -12.47 -14.84
C ASP A 18 -4.48 -13.26 -14.26
N GLN A 19 -3.43 -12.58 -13.78
CA GLN A 19 -2.34 -13.20 -13.02
C GLN A 19 -2.85 -13.84 -11.73
N MET A 20 -3.70 -13.14 -10.98
CA MET A 20 -4.23 -13.65 -9.72
C MET A 20 -5.25 -14.78 -9.92
N MET A 21 -6.06 -14.73 -10.98
CA MET A 21 -7.00 -15.81 -11.33
C MET A 21 -6.28 -17.15 -11.55
N LYS A 22 -5.10 -17.12 -12.17
CA LYS A 22 -4.26 -18.30 -12.42
C LYS A 22 -3.53 -18.81 -11.16
N HIS A 23 -3.42 -18.00 -10.12
CA HIS A 23 -2.75 -18.38 -8.89
C HIS A 23 -3.60 -19.38 -8.09
N THR A 24 -3.00 -20.42 -7.54
CA THR A 24 -3.72 -21.50 -6.85
C THR A 24 -3.89 -21.28 -5.35
N GLY A 25 -3.14 -20.36 -4.73
CA GLY A 25 -3.21 -20.10 -3.29
C GLY A 25 -4.26 -19.06 -2.88
N ASP A 26 -4.69 -19.13 -1.62
CA ASP A 26 -5.72 -18.23 -1.06
C ASP A 26 -5.19 -16.86 -0.63
N LEU A 27 -3.87 -16.74 -0.47
CA LEU A 27 -3.19 -15.51 -0.11
C LEU A 27 -2.45 -14.93 -1.30
N CYS A 28 -2.34 -13.61 -1.35
CA CYS A 28 -1.48 -12.93 -2.32
C CYS A 28 -0.03 -13.48 -2.22
N PRO A 29 0.64 -13.82 -3.35
CA PRO A 29 1.93 -14.54 -3.32
C PRO A 29 3.02 -13.87 -2.47
N LYS A 30 3.08 -12.54 -2.49
CA LYS A 30 4.04 -11.77 -1.69
C LYS A 30 3.76 -11.91 -0.19
N ILE A 31 2.49 -11.92 0.20
CA ILE A 31 2.06 -12.04 1.59
C ILE A 31 2.26 -13.46 2.10
N ALA A 32 1.94 -14.47 1.27
CA ALA A 32 2.26 -15.87 1.57
C ALA A 32 3.75 -16.05 1.87
N LYS A 33 4.63 -15.47 1.02
CA LYS A 33 6.09 -15.51 1.27
C LYS A 33 6.50 -14.83 2.58
N ILE A 34 5.94 -13.64 2.87
CA ILE A 34 6.22 -12.95 4.14
C ILE A 34 5.78 -13.80 5.33
N LEU A 35 4.61 -14.44 5.25
CA LEU A 35 4.09 -15.29 6.30
C LEU A 35 5.01 -16.50 6.53
N GLU A 36 5.46 -17.17 5.47
CA GLU A 36 6.43 -18.27 5.57
C GLU A 36 7.73 -17.86 6.26
N ASP A 37 8.23 -16.65 6.00
CA ASP A 37 9.40 -16.13 6.70
C ASP A 37 9.11 -15.85 8.19
N MET A 38 7.90 -15.39 8.54
CA MET A 38 7.49 -15.18 9.93
C MET A 38 7.31 -16.52 10.69
N LYS A 39 6.81 -17.57 10.01
CA LYS A 39 6.69 -18.93 10.58
C LYS A 39 8.05 -19.54 10.93
N LYS A 40 9.08 -19.29 10.12
CA LYS A 40 10.45 -19.72 10.45
C LYS A 40 10.97 -19.00 11.69
N LYS A 41 10.76 -17.68 11.76
CA LYS A 41 11.19 -16.86 12.90
C LYS A 41 10.44 -17.17 14.18
N SER A 42 9.19 -17.65 14.10
CA SER A 42 8.42 -17.98 15.30
C SER A 42 9.05 -19.12 16.12
N MET A 43 9.91 -19.93 15.50
CA MET A 43 10.65 -21.01 16.17
C MET A 43 11.69 -20.50 17.17
N GLU A 44 12.06 -19.21 17.14
CA GLU A 44 13.00 -18.58 18.07
C GLU A 44 12.36 -18.19 19.41
N PHE A 45 11.06 -18.43 19.56
CA PHE A 45 10.28 -17.97 20.70
C PHE A 45 9.57 -19.11 21.42
N ILE A 46 9.33 -18.90 22.71
CA ILE A 46 8.59 -19.82 23.58
C ILE A 46 7.31 -19.11 24.02
N ALA A 47 6.17 -19.79 23.90
CA ALA A 47 4.87 -19.27 24.31
C ALA A 47 4.52 -19.73 25.73
N HIS A 48 4.16 -18.79 26.59
CA HIS A 48 3.60 -19.02 27.91
C HIS A 48 2.14 -18.58 27.93
N TRP A 49 1.24 -19.55 28.00
CA TRP A 49 -0.21 -19.32 27.89
C TRP A 49 -0.82 -18.95 29.25
N ASN A 50 -1.71 -17.95 29.28
CA ASN A 50 -2.41 -17.54 30.51
C ASN A 50 -3.70 -18.34 30.81
N GLY A 51 -4.07 -19.31 29.96
CA GLY A 51 -5.31 -20.08 30.09
C GLY A 51 -6.54 -19.47 29.38
N LYS A 52 -6.39 -18.32 28.69
CA LYS A 52 -7.44 -17.65 27.90
C LYS A 52 -6.90 -17.21 26.52
N ASP A 53 -7.08 -15.95 26.13
CA ASP A 53 -6.66 -15.44 24.82
C ASP A 53 -5.30 -14.72 24.87
N GLU A 54 -4.64 -14.64 26.03
CA GLU A 54 -3.35 -13.94 26.14
C GLU A 54 -2.17 -14.88 26.34
N PHE A 55 -1.03 -14.45 25.81
CA PHE A 55 0.24 -15.14 25.92
C PHE A 55 1.35 -14.17 26.27
N GLU A 56 2.30 -14.64 27.06
CA GLU A 56 3.63 -14.06 27.13
C GLU A 56 4.56 -14.85 26.21
N ILE A 57 5.10 -14.17 25.20
CA ILE A 57 6.03 -14.76 24.23
C ILE A 57 7.44 -14.34 24.60
N GLU A 58 8.28 -15.31 24.92
CA GLU A 58 9.65 -15.10 25.38
C GLU A 58 10.66 -15.41 24.27
N SER A 59 11.60 -14.50 24.08
CA SER A 59 12.77 -14.68 23.21
C SER A 59 13.90 -15.42 23.95
N ALA A 60 14.79 -16.08 23.21
CA ALA A 60 16.03 -16.64 23.76
C ALA A 60 16.89 -15.65 24.58
N TYR A 61 16.74 -14.34 24.36
CA TYR A 61 17.45 -13.29 25.10
C TYR A 61 16.68 -12.74 26.32
N GLY A 62 15.54 -13.33 26.70
CA GLY A 62 14.74 -12.95 27.87
C GLY A 62 13.76 -11.80 27.64
N THR A 63 13.71 -11.20 26.45
CA THR A 63 12.67 -10.21 26.09
C THR A 63 11.31 -10.88 25.99
N ARG A 64 10.28 -10.26 26.59
CA ARG A 64 8.90 -10.75 26.56
C ARG A 64 7.96 -9.84 25.80
N PHE A 65 7.04 -10.43 25.06
CA PHE A 65 5.98 -9.76 24.33
C PHE A 65 4.62 -10.26 24.78
N ARG A 66 3.68 -9.34 25.00
CA ARG A 66 2.28 -9.68 25.23
C ARG A 66 1.63 -9.91 23.87
N LEU A 67 0.93 -11.02 23.73
CA LEU A 67 0.12 -11.38 22.58
C LEU A 67 -1.32 -11.58 23.05
N HIS A 68 -2.29 -11.05 22.30
CA HIS A 68 -3.70 -11.35 22.52
C HIS A 68 -4.29 -11.91 21.21
N LEU A 69 -4.62 -13.21 21.19
CA LEU A 69 -5.07 -13.90 19.98
C LEU A 69 -6.48 -13.49 19.55
N GLY A 70 -7.40 -13.27 20.49
CA GLY A 70 -8.79 -12.86 20.18
C GLY A 70 -8.84 -11.52 19.45
N ASP A 71 -8.26 -10.49 20.06
CA ASP A 71 -8.13 -9.14 19.49
C ASP A 71 -7.16 -9.04 18.31
N LYS A 72 -6.39 -10.10 18.02
CA LYS A 72 -5.36 -10.12 16.96
C LYS A 72 -4.29 -9.04 17.14
N THR A 73 -3.85 -8.80 18.38
CA THR A 73 -2.90 -7.75 18.74
C THR A 73 -1.61 -8.30 19.33
N CYS A 74 -0.49 -7.60 19.14
CA CYS A 74 0.77 -7.94 19.77
C CYS A 74 1.50 -6.68 20.23
N SER A 75 2.18 -6.73 21.38
CA SER A 75 2.94 -5.58 21.89
C SER A 75 4.06 -5.12 20.95
N CYS A 76 4.50 -5.95 20.00
CA CYS A 76 5.43 -5.54 18.93
C CYS A 76 4.78 -4.67 17.83
N ARG A 77 3.46 -4.50 17.87
CA ARG A 77 2.61 -3.70 16.96
C ARG A 77 2.60 -4.10 15.49
N ARG A 78 3.39 -5.09 15.08
CA ARG A 78 3.47 -5.48 13.67
C ARG A 78 2.15 -6.03 13.15
N TRP A 79 1.47 -6.85 13.96
CA TRP A 79 0.20 -7.43 13.54
C TRP A 79 -0.89 -6.35 13.47
N ASP A 80 -0.93 -5.48 14.47
CA ASP A 80 -1.85 -4.35 14.56
C ASP A 80 -1.74 -3.39 13.36
N LEU A 81 -0.51 -3.13 12.92
CA LEU A 81 -0.23 -2.19 11.83
C LEU A 81 -0.41 -2.80 10.44
N THR A 82 -0.12 -4.09 10.29
CA THR A 82 -0.05 -4.73 8.96
C THR A 82 -1.20 -5.68 8.70
N GLY A 83 -1.92 -6.16 9.72
CA GLY A 83 -2.89 -7.25 9.58
C GLY A 83 -2.26 -8.62 9.26
N ILE A 84 -0.93 -8.74 9.31
CA ILE A 84 -0.19 -9.99 9.09
C ILE A 84 0.36 -10.48 10.43
N PRO A 85 0.10 -11.73 10.83
CA PRO A 85 0.65 -12.29 12.06
C PRO A 85 2.17 -12.14 12.14
N CYS A 86 2.64 -11.58 13.25
CA CYS A 86 4.08 -11.48 13.53
C CYS A 86 4.64 -12.82 14.05
N PRO A 87 5.97 -13.01 14.14
CA PRO A 87 6.54 -14.26 14.65
C PRO A 87 6.03 -14.64 16.04
N HIS A 88 5.80 -13.64 16.91
CA HIS A 88 5.25 -13.89 18.25
C HIS A 88 3.81 -14.42 18.19
N ALA A 89 2.98 -13.81 17.34
CA ALA A 89 1.60 -14.25 17.12
C ALA A 89 1.55 -15.67 16.57
N ILE A 90 2.41 -15.99 15.60
CA ILE A 90 2.48 -17.32 15.02
C ILE A 90 2.94 -18.36 16.06
N CYS A 91 3.88 -18.01 16.94
CA CYS A 91 4.29 -18.88 18.05
C CYS A 91 3.10 -19.24 18.96
N GLY A 92 2.30 -18.24 19.37
CA GLY A 92 1.08 -18.47 20.15
C GLY A 92 0.01 -19.25 19.38
N MET A 93 -0.16 -19.01 18.08
CA MET A 93 -1.08 -19.78 17.22
C MET A 93 -0.69 -21.25 17.17
N TYR A 94 0.59 -21.56 16.95
CA TYR A 94 1.07 -22.94 16.93
C TYR A 94 0.91 -23.64 18.27
N TYR A 95 1.09 -22.93 19.38
CA TYR A 95 0.80 -23.47 20.71
C TYR A 95 -0.65 -23.96 20.82
N MET A 96 -1.61 -23.20 20.25
CA MET A 96 -3.03 -23.56 20.24
C MET A 96 -3.43 -24.49 19.07
N GLY A 97 -2.50 -24.86 18.19
CA GLY A 97 -2.80 -25.66 16.99
C GLY A 97 -3.54 -24.89 15.88
N HIS A 98 -3.52 -23.56 15.90
CA HIS A 98 -4.17 -22.72 14.90
C HIS A 98 -3.34 -22.59 13.62
N ILE A 99 -4.02 -22.30 12.50
CA ILE A 99 -3.40 -22.10 11.19
C ILE A 99 -3.16 -20.59 10.95
N PRO A 100 -1.90 -20.11 10.86
CA PRO A 100 -1.60 -18.69 10.72
C PRO A 100 -2.26 -17.98 9.52
N GLU A 101 -2.46 -18.69 8.42
CA GLU A 101 -3.07 -18.18 7.18
C GLU A 101 -4.51 -17.68 7.39
N GLU A 102 -5.24 -18.26 8.35
CA GLU A 102 -6.61 -17.87 8.70
C GLU A 102 -6.65 -16.53 9.45
N TYR A 103 -5.52 -16.16 10.07
CA TYR A 103 -5.38 -14.94 10.86
C TYR A 103 -4.84 -13.74 10.06
N VAL A 104 -4.46 -13.95 8.79
CA VAL A 104 -4.10 -12.87 7.87
C VAL A 104 -5.33 -12.07 7.49
N HIS A 105 -5.21 -10.74 7.52
CA HIS A 105 -6.31 -9.83 7.19
C HIS A 105 -6.87 -10.07 5.77
N GLU A 106 -8.18 -9.92 5.64
CA GLU A 106 -8.97 -10.21 4.42
C GLU A 106 -8.47 -9.47 3.18
N CYS A 107 -7.93 -8.25 3.35
CA CYS A 107 -7.39 -7.46 2.25
C CYS A 107 -6.24 -8.13 1.46
N TYR A 108 -5.63 -9.18 2.01
CA TYR A 108 -4.57 -9.94 1.36
C TYR A 108 -5.03 -11.26 0.74
N LYS A 109 -6.32 -11.60 0.88
CA LYS A 109 -6.88 -12.80 0.27
C LYS A 109 -6.99 -12.64 -1.24
N LYS A 110 -6.84 -13.76 -1.95
CA LYS A 110 -6.94 -13.86 -3.40
C LYS A 110 -8.27 -13.29 -3.89
N GLU A 111 -9.36 -13.65 -3.23
CA GLU A 111 -10.72 -13.20 -3.58
C GLU A 111 -10.83 -11.66 -3.52
N THR A 112 -10.46 -11.06 -2.39
CA THR A 112 -10.46 -9.60 -2.22
C THR A 112 -9.58 -8.90 -3.26
N PHE A 113 -8.41 -9.48 -3.60
CA PHE A 113 -7.57 -8.96 -4.66
C PHE A 113 -8.27 -9.01 -6.04
N ILE A 114 -8.87 -10.13 -6.41
CA ILE A 114 -9.60 -10.27 -7.69
C ILE A 114 -10.76 -9.28 -7.74
N ASN A 115 -11.52 -9.15 -6.65
CA ASN A 115 -12.63 -8.21 -6.55
C ASN A 115 -12.17 -6.76 -6.73
N THR A 116 -11.02 -6.40 -6.17
CA THR A 116 -10.42 -5.06 -6.33
C THR A 116 -10.10 -4.73 -7.80
N TYR A 117 -9.71 -5.73 -8.60
CA TYR A 117 -9.41 -5.57 -10.04
C TYR A 117 -10.52 -6.11 -10.96
N SER A 118 -11.74 -6.32 -10.43
CA SER A 118 -12.86 -6.87 -11.20
C SER A 118 -13.38 -5.89 -12.24
N GLN A 119 -13.38 -4.59 -11.92
CA GLN A 119 -13.84 -3.51 -12.79
C GLN A 119 -12.79 -3.18 -13.85
N LEU A 120 -13.09 -3.54 -15.10
CA LEU A 120 -12.23 -3.23 -16.24
C LEU A 120 -12.47 -1.80 -16.76
N ILE A 121 -11.39 -1.17 -17.24
CA ILE A 121 -11.48 0.12 -17.91
C ILE A 121 -12.00 -0.10 -19.33
N GLY A 122 -13.09 0.58 -19.67
CA GLY A 122 -13.70 0.50 -20.99
C GLY A 122 -12.81 1.02 -22.12
N THR A 123 -13.06 0.53 -23.32
CA THR A 123 -12.47 1.06 -24.55
C THR A 123 -13.12 2.40 -24.91
N LEU A 124 -12.35 3.27 -25.54
CA LEU A 124 -12.83 4.53 -26.10
C LEU A 124 -12.53 4.54 -27.59
N ASN A 125 -13.37 5.24 -28.36
CA ASN A 125 -13.04 5.59 -29.73
C ASN A 125 -11.90 6.61 -29.74
N ASP A 126 -11.33 6.88 -30.91
CA ASP A 126 -10.35 7.95 -31.06
C ASP A 126 -11.02 9.33 -30.89
N MET A 127 -10.22 10.36 -30.58
CA MET A 127 -10.71 11.68 -30.15
C MET A 127 -11.57 12.37 -31.22
N ASP A 128 -11.35 12.06 -32.49
CA ASP A 128 -12.11 12.56 -33.64
C ASP A 128 -13.56 12.06 -33.66
N MET A 129 -13.82 10.88 -33.07
CA MET A 129 -15.14 10.25 -32.99
C MET A 129 -15.91 10.61 -31.71
N TRP A 130 -15.34 11.44 -30.83
CA TRP A 130 -15.99 11.81 -29.58
C TRP A 130 -17.12 12.82 -29.82
N PRO A 131 -18.25 12.71 -29.09
CA PRO A 131 -19.32 13.67 -29.20
C PRO A 131 -18.81 15.06 -28.80
N LYS A 132 -19.07 16.06 -29.66
CA LYS A 132 -18.80 17.45 -29.32
C LYS A 132 -19.78 17.86 -28.22
N VAL A 133 -19.23 18.35 -27.13
CA VAL A 133 -19.99 18.74 -25.94
C VAL A 133 -19.74 20.20 -25.65
N ASP A 134 -20.81 20.96 -25.43
CA ASP A 134 -20.75 22.40 -25.13
C ASP A 134 -20.46 22.64 -23.64
N PHE A 135 -19.35 22.07 -23.15
CA PHE A 135 -18.86 22.35 -21.81
C PHE A 135 -17.87 23.52 -21.82
N PRO A 136 -17.86 24.36 -20.77
CA PRO A 136 -16.83 25.36 -20.62
C PRO A 136 -15.44 24.70 -20.58
N PRO A 137 -14.40 25.34 -21.13
CA PRO A 137 -13.05 24.81 -21.12
C PRO A 137 -12.58 24.56 -19.69
N LEU A 138 -11.87 23.45 -19.46
CA LEU A 138 -11.25 23.14 -18.18
C LEU A 138 -10.22 24.22 -17.85
N ILE A 139 -10.53 25.05 -16.85
CA ILE A 139 -9.61 26.07 -16.36
C ILE A 139 -8.56 25.38 -15.48
N PRO A 140 -7.25 25.64 -15.66
CA PRO A 140 -6.25 25.09 -14.76
C PRO A 140 -6.53 25.54 -13.33
N PRO A 141 -6.25 24.70 -12.32
CA PRO A 141 -6.38 25.11 -10.92
C PRO A 141 -5.57 26.39 -10.71
N LYS A 142 -6.13 27.33 -9.93
CA LYS A 142 -5.43 28.55 -9.56
C LYS A 142 -4.11 28.14 -8.92
N CYS A 143 -3.00 28.53 -9.53
CA CYS A 143 -1.70 28.26 -8.98
C CYS A 143 -1.55 29.13 -7.73
N GLU A 144 -1.80 28.57 -6.56
CA GLU A 144 -1.49 29.25 -5.31
C GLU A 144 0.03 29.24 -5.14
N ASN A 145 0.61 30.43 -4.98
CA ASN A 145 1.99 30.52 -4.53
C ASN A 145 2.01 29.98 -3.10
N LEU A 146 2.30 28.68 -2.95
CA LEU A 146 2.63 28.12 -1.66
C LEU A 146 3.74 29.01 -1.09
N LEU A 147 3.52 29.52 0.13
CA LEU A 147 4.56 30.22 0.89
C LEU A 147 5.71 29.23 1.03
N GLY A 148 6.68 29.35 0.13
CA GLY A 148 7.82 28.44 0.09
C GLY A 148 8.49 28.42 1.46
N ARG A 149 9.18 27.32 1.77
CA ARG A 149 9.94 27.18 3.01
C ARG A 149 10.76 28.47 3.26
N PRO A 150 10.61 29.14 4.41
CA PRO A 150 11.40 30.33 4.73
C PRO A 150 12.89 30.04 4.55
N LYS A 151 13.55 30.79 3.66
CA LYS A 151 14.98 30.62 3.41
C LYS A 151 15.72 31.11 4.65
N LYS A 152 16.37 30.19 5.37
CA LYS A 152 17.20 30.53 6.55
C LYS A 152 18.40 31.42 6.18
N HIS A 153 18.89 31.32 4.94
CA HIS A 153 19.93 32.20 4.38
C HIS A 153 19.68 32.47 2.89
N ALA A 154 19.99 33.70 2.45
CA ALA A 154 20.02 34.03 1.04
C ALA A 154 21.29 33.43 0.42
N ARG A 155 21.14 32.56 -0.58
CA ARG A 155 22.26 32.10 -1.43
C ARG A 155 22.91 33.33 -2.09
N LYS A 156 24.24 33.43 -2.01
CA LYS A 156 25.02 34.42 -2.74
C LYS A 156 24.99 34.05 -4.23
N LYS A 157 24.51 34.97 -5.07
CA LYS A 157 24.43 34.75 -6.52
C LYS A 157 25.74 35.10 -7.20
N ASP A 158 26.08 34.36 -8.25
CA ASP A 158 27.22 34.66 -9.13
C ASP A 158 26.88 35.82 -10.09
N PRO A 159 27.88 36.57 -10.59
CA PRO A 159 27.66 37.77 -11.43
C PRO A 159 26.85 37.51 -12.70
N ASP A 160 26.96 36.30 -13.29
CA ASP A 160 26.28 35.90 -14.52
C ASP A 160 24.96 35.15 -14.29
N GLU A 161 24.49 35.03 -13.04
CA GLU A 161 23.25 34.29 -12.75
C GLU A 161 22.01 35.11 -13.18
N VAL A 162 21.51 34.81 -14.39
CA VAL A 162 20.25 35.37 -14.92
C VAL A 162 19.11 35.05 -13.97
N LYS A 163 18.28 36.05 -13.66
CA LYS A 163 17.08 35.84 -12.82
C LYS A 163 16.10 34.94 -13.58
N ASP A 164 15.94 33.69 -13.13
CA ASP A 164 14.86 32.83 -13.59
C ASP A 164 13.51 33.54 -13.39
N LYS A 165 12.77 33.69 -14.49
CA LYS A 165 11.38 34.13 -14.44
C LYS A 165 10.56 33.04 -13.74
N LYS A 166 9.66 33.45 -12.85
CA LYS A 166 8.78 32.51 -12.15
C LYS A 166 7.91 31.79 -13.17
N ALA A 167 7.92 30.46 -13.15
CA ALA A 167 7.19 29.57 -14.06
C ALA A 167 5.66 29.81 -14.15
N CYS A 168 5.10 30.63 -13.26
CA CYS A 168 3.66 30.92 -13.20
C CYS A 168 3.23 32.09 -14.11
N GLU A 169 4.16 32.89 -14.65
CA GLU A 169 3.82 34.06 -15.50
C GLU A 169 3.55 33.72 -16.98
N GLU A 170 4.00 32.56 -17.46
CA GLU A 170 3.88 32.21 -18.89
C GLU A 170 2.52 31.62 -19.28
N VAL A 171 1.69 31.18 -18.32
CA VAL A 171 0.34 30.64 -18.60
C VAL A 171 -0.68 31.75 -18.92
N ARG A 172 -0.32 33.04 -18.74
CA ARG A 172 -1.24 34.17 -18.96
C ARG A 172 -1.18 34.80 -20.36
N LYS A 173 -0.33 34.33 -21.27
CA LYS A 173 -0.11 34.98 -22.58
C LYS A 173 -0.63 34.24 -23.82
N VAL A 174 -1.44 33.18 -23.64
CA VAL A 174 -2.13 32.53 -24.76
C VAL A 174 -3.62 32.76 -24.56
N GLY A 175 -4.08 33.90 -25.04
CA GLY A 175 -5.47 34.32 -25.13
C GLY A 175 -5.59 35.33 -26.27
#